data_AF-A0A832SUF1-F1
#
_entry.id   AF-A0A832SUF1-F1
#
_cell.length_a   1.000
_cell.length_b   1.000
_cell.length_c   1.000
_cell.angle_alpha   90.00
_cell.angle_beta   90.00
_cell.angle_gamma   90.00
#
_symmetry.space_group_name_H-M   'P 1'
#
loop_
_entity.id
_entity.type
_entity.pdbx_description
1 polymer ?
#
loop_
_entity_poly.entity_id
_entity_poly.type
_entity_poly.pdbx_seq_one_letter_code
_entity_poly.pdbx_strand_id
1 'polypeptide(L)'
;MNFVYIFLLLFIGVTILFIKLSHFLSIPSLKEIYSNEIKKLSEQLWENSIVETLNNILEWQETNIRYWMERAADSLIYYVIAAMLYGVVLLFMVLLLIIGFEIIINDIMVLILWVISAVVALLVLISLPSKYSQYLNNISMLLLVSIFTLYIFSENLIIISIISGLWVLILTLIVKYLFQCNGNFVSAIAMLHDTLCYDIKVSKILKYKKAVCRDYAKLTIALLSNLFPNYNLYLVTHPMHVAAAIEINGKIYVIDQRLPIREINTWIKIQSTNHRILGRGYKIYKIIRKKNGFDSQKENIEKYIDKNLLNEEYIKPNWDNIIKEIYEVMKSKKPNFEFELKNYAIWYDINDAIIKESLCRYIKNILRKEFCGNCSKIKDIELKQKGKDIVVHLQFKLG
;
A
#
# COMPACT_ATOMS: atom_id res chain seq x y z
N MET A 1 8.97 4.80 40.43
CA MET A 1 10.04 4.53 39.44
C MET A 1 9.89 3.23 38.65
N ASN A 2 9.26 2.16 39.17
CA ASN A 2 9.18 0.86 38.48
C ASN A 2 8.20 0.78 37.28
N PHE A 3 7.13 1.58 37.26
CA PHE A 3 6.08 1.44 36.24
C PHE A 3 6.51 1.94 34.85
N VAL A 4 7.27 3.05 34.81
CA VAL A 4 7.81 3.63 33.57
C VAL A 4 8.78 2.66 32.89
N TYR A 5 9.60 1.96 33.68
CA TYR A 5 10.58 1.00 33.16
C TYR A 5 9.91 -0.27 32.60
N ILE A 6 8.88 -0.78 33.27
CA ILE A 6 8.07 -1.92 32.78
C ILE A 6 7.35 -1.55 31.47
N PHE A 7 6.79 -0.34 31.39
CA PHE A 7 6.14 0.15 30.18
C PHE A 7 7.15 0.28 29.02
N LEU A 8 8.36 0.79 29.28
CA LEU A 8 9.42 0.90 28.29
C LEU A 8 9.90 -0.48 27.78
N LEU A 9 10.01 -1.46 28.66
CA LEU A 9 10.39 -2.83 28.29
C LEU A 9 9.30 -3.55 27.49
N LEU A 10 8.02 -3.40 27.86
CA LEU A 10 6.89 -3.89 27.07
C LEU A 10 6.86 -3.21 25.69
N PHE A 11 7.11 -1.91 25.63
CA PHE A 11 7.21 -1.15 24.39
C PHE A 11 8.32 -1.69 23.47
N ILE A 12 9.52 -1.88 24.01
CA ILE A 12 10.65 -2.44 23.26
C ILE A 12 10.33 -3.88 22.81
N GLY A 13 9.75 -4.71 23.68
CA GLY A 13 9.38 -6.08 23.38
C GLY A 13 8.33 -6.21 22.27
N VAL A 14 7.25 -5.44 22.34
CA VAL A 14 6.18 -5.42 21.33
C VAL A 14 6.72 -4.87 20.01
N THR A 15 7.51 -3.80 20.04
CA THR A 15 8.11 -3.22 18.83
C THR A 15 9.09 -4.20 18.15
N ILE A 16 9.95 -4.88 18.93
CA ILE A 16 10.85 -5.92 18.41
C ILE A 16 10.07 -7.12 17.86
N LEU A 17 8.98 -7.53 18.52
CA LEU A 17 8.13 -8.62 18.04
C LEU A 17 7.45 -8.24 16.72
N PHE A 18 6.96 -7.01 16.58
CA PHE A 18 6.37 -6.49 15.34
C PHE A 18 7.39 -6.36 14.20
N ILE A 19 8.61 -5.90 14.50
CA ILE A 19 9.72 -5.86 13.53
C ILE A 19 10.13 -7.28 13.10
N LYS A 20 10.10 -8.26 14.02
CA LYS A 20 10.35 -9.66 13.65
C LYS A 20 9.20 -10.25 12.82
N LEU A 21 7.96 -9.82 13.06
CA LEU A 21 6.78 -10.29 12.33
C LEU A 21 6.69 -9.73 10.90
N SER A 22 7.25 -8.55 10.60
CA SER A 22 7.24 -7.98 9.24
C SER A 22 8.06 -8.77 8.22
N HIS A 23 8.81 -9.79 8.65
CA HIS A 23 9.66 -10.63 7.79
C HIS A 23 9.02 -11.93 7.31
N PHE A 24 7.77 -12.24 7.64
CA PHE A 24 7.16 -13.52 7.24
C PHE A 24 6.65 -13.52 5.80
N LEU A 25 7.09 -14.46 4.98
CA LEU A 25 6.55 -14.65 3.65
C LEU A 25 5.12 -15.17 3.75
N SER A 26 4.19 -14.53 3.05
CA SER A 26 2.85 -15.09 2.84
C SER A 26 2.82 -15.84 1.52
N ILE A 27 2.71 -17.17 1.60
CA ILE A 27 2.64 -18.07 0.45
C ILE A 27 1.22 -18.63 0.38
N PRO A 28 0.56 -18.64 -0.80
CA PRO A 28 -0.75 -19.25 -0.93
C PRO A 28 -0.70 -20.76 -0.70
N SER A 29 -1.69 -21.29 0.01
CA SER A 29 -1.88 -22.73 0.16
C SER A 29 -2.38 -23.38 -1.13
N LEU A 30 -2.22 -24.70 -1.29
CA LEU A 30 -2.77 -25.44 -2.43
C LEU A 30 -4.28 -25.25 -2.56
N LYS A 31 -5.01 -25.23 -1.44
CA LYS A 31 -6.45 -25.02 -1.43
C LYS A 31 -6.84 -23.64 -1.98
N GLU A 32 -6.03 -22.62 -1.74
CA GLU A 32 -6.26 -21.28 -2.29
C GLU A 32 -5.94 -21.20 -3.78
N ILE A 33 -4.86 -21.84 -4.22
CA ILE A 33 -4.46 -21.88 -5.63
C ILE A 33 -5.52 -22.60 -6.46
N TYR A 34 -6.01 -23.73 -5.98
CA TYR A 34 -7.03 -24.51 -6.69
C TYR A 34 -8.47 -24.09 -6.38
N SER A 35 -8.66 -22.96 -5.71
CA SER A 35 -10.00 -22.45 -5.45
C SER A 35 -10.70 -22.07 -6.76
N ASN A 36 -12.01 -22.25 -6.83
CA ASN A 36 -12.77 -21.93 -8.02
C ASN A 36 -12.70 -20.44 -8.36
N GLU A 37 -12.59 -19.55 -7.36
CA GLU A 37 -12.44 -18.12 -7.61
C GLU A 37 -11.12 -17.80 -8.31
N ILE A 38 -10.02 -18.43 -7.90
CA ILE A 38 -8.70 -18.21 -8.50
C ILE A 38 -8.59 -18.83 -9.88
N LYS A 39 -9.14 -20.04 -10.09
CA LYS A 39 -9.20 -20.64 -11.42
C LYS A 39 -9.97 -19.78 -12.40
N LYS A 40 -11.19 -19.37 -12.02
CA LYS A 40 -12.04 -18.51 -12.86
C LYS A 40 -11.35 -17.18 -13.17
N LEU A 41 -10.72 -16.55 -12.17
CA LEU A 41 -9.98 -15.31 -12.39
C LEU A 41 -8.77 -15.53 -13.30
N SER A 42 -8.04 -16.64 -13.13
CA SER A 42 -6.90 -16.98 -13.98
C SER A 42 -7.35 -17.15 -15.44
N GLU A 43 -8.42 -17.91 -15.69
CA GLU A 43 -9.01 -18.08 -17.02
C GLU A 43 -9.44 -16.75 -17.65
N GLN A 44 -9.97 -15.80 -16.85
CA GLN A 44 -10.32 -14.46 -17.31
C GLN A 44 -9.12 -13.58 -17.66
N LEU A 45 -7.97 -13.80 -17.02
CA LEU A 45 -6.76 -13.01 -17.22
C LEU A 45 -5.83 -13.60 -18.28
N TRP A 46 -6.01 -14.89 -18.60
CA TRP A 46 -5.28 -15.59 -19.63
C TRP A 46 -5.59 -15.03 -21.01
N GLU A 47 -4.53 -14.74 -21.76
CA GLU A 47 -4.58 -14.33 -23.16
C GLU A 47 -3.61 -15.17 -24.00
N ASN A 48 -3.65 -14.99 -25.32
CA ASN A 48 -2.84 -15.77 -26.27
C ASN A 48 -1.31 -15.66 -26.08
N SER A 49 -0.81 -14.80 -25.19
CA SER A 49 0.62 -14.69 -24.90
C SER A 49 0.93 -14.46 -23.42
N ILE A 50 2.15 -14.83 -23.01
CA ILE A 50 2.68 -14.57 -21.68
C ILE A 50 2.74 -13.05 -21.42
N VAL A 51 3.21 -12.28 -22.40
CA VAL A 51 3.33 -10.82 -22.36
C VAL A 51 1.98 -10.18 -21.99
N GLU A 52 0.93 -10.55 -22.70
CA GLU A 52 -0.44 -10.08 -22.46
C GLU A 52 -0.93 -10.49 -21.07
N THR A 53 -0.79 -11.78 -20.74
CA THR A 53 -1.28 -12.34 -19.49
C THR A 53 -0.65 -11.68 -18.26
N LEU A 54 0.67 -11.44 -18.25
CA LEU A 54 1.33 -10.79 -17.10
C LEU A 54 0.85 -9.35 -16.91
N ASN A 55 0.65 -8.62 -18.00
CA ASN A 55 0.14 -7.26 -17.94
C ASN A 55 -1.33 -7.20 -17.50
N ASN A 56 -2.16 -8.15 -17.96
CA ASN A 56 -3.55 -8.27 -17.53
C ASN A 56 -3.66 -8.50 -16.02
N ILE A 57 -2.78 -9.32 -15.43
CA ILE A 57 -2.74 -9.51 -13.97
C ILE A 57 -2.56 -8.17 -13.26
N LEU A 58 -1.57 -7.36 -13.67
CA LEU A 58 -1.29 -6.08 -13.04
C LEU A 58 -2.40 -5.06 -13.25
N GLU A 59 -2.94 -4.94 -14.46
CA GLU A 59 -4.03 -4.01 -14.76
C GLU A 59 -5.29 -4.37 -13.98
N TRP A 60 -5.60 -5.68 -13.89
CA TRP A 60 -6.71 -6.15 -13.08
C TRP A 60 -6.48 -5.85 -11.60
N GLN A 61 -5.28 -6.09 -11.06
CA GLN A 61 -4.96 -5.79 -9.66
C GLN A 61 -5.07 -4.29 -9.37
N GLU A 62 -4.50 -3.43 -10.22
CA GLU A 62 -4.56 -1.97 -10.06
C GLU A 62 -6.00 -1.43 -10.12
N THR A 63 -6.84 -2.01 -10.98
CA THR A 63 -8.23 -1.57 -11.18
C THR A 63 -9.16 -2.09 -10.08
N ASN A 64 -8.96 -3.33 -9.63
CA ASN A 64 -9.91 -4.03 -8.77
C ASN A 64 -9.50 -4.07 -7.31
N ILE A 65 -8.23 -3.85 -6.96
CA ILE A 65 -7.76 -3.95 -5.58
C ILE A 65 -7.20 -2.61 -5.13
N ARG A 66 -7.72 -2.10 -4.01
CA ARG A 66 -7.24 -0.88 -3.38
C ARG A 66 -6.19 -1.20 -2.33
N TYR A 67 -5.27 -0.28 -2.11
CA TYR A 67 -4.30 -0.44 -1.02
C TYR A 67 -5.01 -0.39 0.34
N TRP A 68 -4.75 -1.39 1.19
CA TRP A 68 -5.37 -1.52 2.50
C TRP A 68 -4.57 -0.76 3.55
N MET A 69 -4.78 0.56 3.59
CA MET A 69 -4.03 1.46 4.47
C MET A 69 -4.06 1.05 5.95
N GLU A 70 -5.17 0.54 6.47
CA GLU A 70 -5.27 0.17 7.90
C GLU A 70 -4.41 -1.05 8.28
N ARG A 71 -4.08 -1.90 7.30
CA ARG A 71 -3.38 -3.18 7.46
C ARG A 71 -1.87 -3.06 7.19
N ALA A 72 -1.41 -1.93 6.65
CA ALA A 72 0.00 -1.72 6.36
C ALA A 72 0.81 -1.75 7.67
N ALA A 73 2.01 -2.33 7.65
CA ALA A 73 2.83 -2.42 8.87
C ALA A 73 3.10 -1.03 9.46
N ASP A 74 3.35 -0.06 8.59
CA ASP A 74 3.66 1.32 8.96
C ASP A 74 2.46 1.99 9.63
N SER A 75 1.25 1.80 9.11
CA SER A 75 0.05 2.38 9.72
C SER A 75 -0.19 1.84 11.11
N LEU A 76 0.09 0.56 11.36
CA LEU A 76 -0.10 -0.03 12.68
C LEU A 76 0.92 0.51 13.69
N ILE A 77 2.18 0.71 13.28
CA ILE A 77 3.19 1.39 14.10
C ILE A 77 2.74 2.83 14.39
N TYR A 78 2.22 3.55 13.40
CA TYR A 78 1.67 4.90 13.61
C TYR A 78 0.50 4.89 14.60
N TYR A 79 -0.41 3.92 14.54
CA TYR A 79 -1.51 3.81 15.50
C TYR A 79 -1.02 3.50 16.92
N VAL A 80 -0.01 2.63 17.07
CA VAL A 80 0.61 2.36 18.37
C VAL A 80 1.30 3.60 18.92
N ILE A 81 2.11 4.29 18.11
CA ILE A 81 2.78 5.54 18.52
C ILE A 81 1.76 6.63 18.85
N ALA A 82 0.69 6.78 18.07
CA ALA A 82 -0.37 7.75 18.34
C ALA A 82 -1.09 7.45 19.67
N ALA A 83 -1.40 6.17 19.94
CA ALA A 83 -1.98 5.74 21.21
C ALA A 83 -1.01 5.99 22.40
N MET A 84 0.29 5.86 22.19
CA MET A 84 1.30 6.16 23.20
C MET A 84 1.46 7.66 23.46
N LEU A 85 1.55 8.48 22.42
CA LEU A 85 1.59 9.94 22.53
C LEU A 85 0.34 10.46 23.24
N TYR A 86 -0.81 9.86 22.95
CA TYR A 86 -2.05 10.10 23.69
C TYR A 86 -1.89 9.82 25.19
N GLY A 87 -1.32 8.66 25.56
CA GLY A 87 -1.02 8.33 26.95
C GLY A 87 -0.10 9.35 27.64
N VAL A 88 0.91 9.87 26.94
CA VAL A 88 1.85 10.88 27.47
C VAL A 88 1.18 12.25 27.65
N VAL A 89 0.44 12.73 26.64
CA VAL A 89 -0.31 14.00 26.73
C VAL A 89 -1.30 13.93 27.88
N LEU A 90 -1.98 12.80 28.04
CA LEU A 90 -2.93 12.62 29.13
C LEU A 90 -2.24 12.60 30.50
N LEU A 91 -1.12 11.89 30.63
CA LEU A 91 -0.30 11.91 31.85
C LEU A 91 0.11 13.33 32.23
N PHE A 92 0.52 14.13 31.24
CA PHE A 92 0.90 15.54 31.45
C PHE A 92 -0.30 16.41 31.86
N MET A 93 -1.48 16.22 31.26
CA MET A 93 -2.70 16.93 31.67
C MET A 93 -3.13 16.55 33.09
N VAL A 94 -3.02 15.28 33.47
CA VAL A 94 -3.30 14.83 34.85
C VAL A 94 -2.33 15.49 35.84
N LEU A 95 -1.04 15.58 35.50
CA LEU A 95 -0.04 16.27 36.34
C LEU A 95 -0.36 17.77 36.48
N LEU A 96 -0.73 18.44 35.39
CA LEU A 96 -1.15 19.85 35.43
C LEU A 96 -2.42 20.07 36.26
N LEU A 97 -3.36 19.14 36.24
CA LEU A 97 -4.58 19.19 37.05
C LEU A 97 -4.32 18.93 38.54
N ILE A 98 -3.41 18.03 38.88
CA ILE A 98 -2.96 17.83 40.27
C ILE A 98 -2.30 19.11 40.79
N ILE A 99 -1.51 19.78 39.95
CA ILE A 99 -0.87 21.07 40.29
C ILE A 99 -1.91 22.21 40.33
N GLY A 100 -2.97 22.14 39.51
CA GLY A 100 -4.02 23.16 39.38
C GLY A 100 -5.22 23.00 40.32
N PHE A 101 -5.24 21.99 41.20
CA PHE A 101 -6.39 21.63 42.04
C PHE A 101 -6.67 22.60 43.21
N GLU A 102 -5.97 23.74 43.30
CA GLU A 102 -6.24 24.75 44.34
C GLU A 102 -7.29 25.82 43.97
N ILE A 103 -7.89 25.80 42.76
CA ILE A 103 -8.77 26.91 42.31
C ILE A 103 -10.15 26.42 41.81
N ILE A 104 -11.10 26.32 42.74
CA ILE A 104 -12.48 25.80 42.60
C ILE A 104 -13.43 26.70 41.74
N ILE A 105 -13.00 27.85 41.24
CA ILE A 105 -13.83 28.71 40.36
C ILE A 105 -13.82 28.26 38.88
N ASN A 106 -13.00 27.26 38.52
CA ASN A 106 -12.79 26.83 37.12
C ASN A 106 -13.85 25.85 36.56
N ASP A 107 -14.61 25.14 37.39
CA ASP A 107 -15.36 23.95 36.94
C ASP A 107 -16.54 24.27 36.01
N ILE A 108 -17.20 25.42 36.20
CA ILE A 108 -18.31 25.86 35.33
C ILE A 108 -17.77 26.36 33.99
N MET A 109 -16.63 27.04 33.97
CA MET A 109 -16.00 27.48 32.72
C MET A 109 -15.48 26.31 31.90
N VAL A 110 -14.93 25.29 32.57
CA VAL A 110 -14.52 24.03 31.93
C VAL A 110 -15.73 23.32 31.31
N LEU A 111 -16.87 23.28 31.99
CA LEU A 111 -18.11 22.69 31.46
C LEU A 111 -18.68 23.47 30.25
N ILE A 112 -18.62 24.80 30.25
CA ILE A 112 -19.09 25.61 29.11
C ILE A 112 -18.17 25.40 27.90
N LEU A 113 -16.86 25.40 28.11
CA LEU A 113 -15.87 25.11 27.06
C LEU A 113 -16.01 23.66 26.54
N TRP A 114 -16.46 22.73 27.38
CA TRP A 114 -16.80 21.35 27.01
C TRP A 114 -17.89 21.29 25.93
N VAL A 115 -19.02 21.96 26.21
CA VAL A 115 -20.19 21.97 25.31
C VAL A 115 -19.81 22.64 23.99
N ILE A 116 -19.06 23.74 24.04
CA ILE A 116 -18.60 24.46 22.84
C ILE A 116 -17.66 23.59 22.00
N SER A 117 -16.68 22.93 22.63
CA SER A 117 -15.73 22.04 21.94
C SER A 117 -16.44 20.87 21.25
N ALA A 118 -17.40 20.23 21.93
CA ALA A 118 -18.17 19.12 21.37
C ALA A 118 -19.03 19.56 20.17
N VAL A 119 -19.68 20.72 20.26
CA VAL A 119 -20.49 21.29 19.16
C VAL A 119 -19.61 21.68 17.97
N VAL A 120 -18.45 22.31 18.20
CA VAL A 120 -17.50 22.67 17.13
C VAL A 120 -16.94 21.42 16.45
N ALA A 121 -16.54 20.41 17.22
CA ALA A 121 -16.09 19.13 16.68
C ALA A 121 -17.15 18.46 15.80
N LEU A 122 -18.41 18.48 16.22
CA LEU A 122 -19.54 17.93 15.46
C LEU A 122 -19.81 18.73 14.17
N LEU A 123 -19.75 20.06 14.23
CA LEU A 123 -19.93 20.92 13.06
C LEU A 123 -18.81 20.74 12.03
N VAL A 124 -17.56 20.62 12.49
CA VAL A 124 -16.37 20.34 11.65
C VAL A 124 -16.46 18.94 11.01
N LEU A 125 -17.03 17.97 11.72
CA LEU A 125 -17.32 16.62 11.21
C LEU A 125 -18.31 16.62 10.04
N ILE A 126 -19.33 17.48 10.10
CA ILE A 126 -20.38 17.57 9.09
C ILE A 126 -19.90 18.35 7.85
N SER A 127 -18.99 19.30 8.02
CA SER A 127 -18.67 20.30 6.98
C SER A 127 -17.44 20.02 6.12
N LEU A 128 -16.63 18.97 6.39
CA LEU A 128 -15.35 18.77 5.70
C LEU A 128 -15.25 17.56 4.75
N PRO A 129 -14.55 17.71 3.62
CA PRO A 129 -14.34 16.63 2.64
C PRO A 129 -13.64 15.38 3.22
N SER A 130 -14.03 14.20 2.72
CA SER A 130 -13.69 12.87 3.23
C SER A 130 -12.20 12.51 3.35
N LYS A 131 -11.28 13.29 2.75
CA LYS A 131 -9.82 13.08 2.88
C LYS A 131 -9.23 13.60 4.18
N TYR A 132 -9.80 14.65 4.78
CA TYR A 132 -9.32 15.25 6.04
C TYR A 132 -10.19 14.90 7.25
N SER A 133 -11.43 14.44 7.01
CA SER A 133 -12.35 14.02 8.07
C SER A 133 -11.80 12.90 8.94
N GLN A 134 -10.85 12.09 8.44
CA GLN A 134 -10.23 10.99 9.19
C GLN A 134 -9.20 11.47 10.23
N TYR A 135 -8.41 12.50 9.91
CA TYR A 135 -7.47 13.10 10.85
C TYR A 135 -8.19 13.95 11.90
N LEU A 136 -9.24 14.67 11.49
CA LEU A 136 -10.05 15.47 12.39
C LEU A 136 -10.98 14.62 13.25
N ASN A 137 -11.50 13.47 12.78
CA ASN A 137 -12.20 12.49 13.64
C ASN A 137 -11.29 11.99 14.76
N ASN A 138 -10.03 11.71 14.44
CA ASN A 138 -9.08 11.24 15.44
C ASN A 138 -8.78 12.35 16.45
N ILE A 139 -8.69 13.62 16.04
CA ILE A 139 -8.46 14.79 16.92
C ILE A 139 -9.72 15.14 17.75
N SER A 140 -10.91 15.08 17.16
CA SER A 140 -12.17 15.37 17.86
C SER A 140 -12.50 14.28 18.88
N MET A 141 -12.27 13.01 18.53
CA MET A 141 -12.34 11.91 19.49
C MET A 141 -11.23 12.01 20.54
N LEU A 142 -10.02 12.47 20.18
CA LEU A 142 -8.93 12.74 21.13
C LEU A 142 -9.40 13.73 22.21
N LEU A 143 -10.04 14.82 21.78
CA LEU A 143 -10.59 15.86 22.64
C LEU A 143 -11.77 15.33 23.47
N LEU A 144 -12.71 14.61 22.87
CA LEU A 144 -13.88 14.09 23.59
C LEU A 144 -13.47 13.11 24.69
N VAL A 145 -12.49 12.23 24.41
CA VAL A 145 -12.01 11.22 25.37
C VAL A 145 -11.10 11.86 26.41
N SER A 146 -10.16 12.74 26.02
CA SER A 146 -9.28 13.42 26.99
C SER A 146 -10.11 14.20 28.02
N ILE A 147 -11.17 14.86 27.57
CA ILE A 147 -12.06 15.61 28.44
C ILE A 147 -12.95 14.70 29.31
N PHE A 148 -13.39 13.53 28.82
CA PHE A 148 -14.13 12.54 29.65
C PHE A 148 -13.25 11.95 30.77
N THR A 149 -11.94 11.78 30.52
CA THR A 149 -10.96 11.35 31.54
C THR A 149 -10.60 12.41 32.57
N LEU A 150 -10.84 13.71 32.31
CA LEU A 150 -10.62 14.77 33.31
C LEU A 150 -11.62 14.70 34.48
N TYR A 151 -12.72 13.96 34.33
CA TYR A 151 -13.84 13.94 35.27
C TYR A 151 -13.79 12.81 36.33
N ILE A 152 -12.98 11.76 36.17
CA ILE A 152 -13.06 10.54 37.02
C ILE A 152 -11.68 10.19 37.60
N PHE A 153 -11.41 10.59 38.85
CA PHE A 153 -10.13 10.43 39.57
C PHE A 153 -9.93 9.03 40.21
N SER A 154 -8.87 8.29 39.86
CA SER A 154 -8.16 7.31 40.73
C SER A 154 -6.85 6.79 40.09
N GLU A 155 -5.95 6.16 40.86
CA GLU A 155 -4.61 5.69 40.43
C GLU A 155 -4.60 4.65 39.29
N ASN A 156 -5.75 4.09 38.90
CA ASN A 156 -5.88 3.18 37.75
C ASN A 156 -5.98 3.89 36.38
N LEU A 157 -5.86 5.23 36.35
CA LEU A 157 -6.18 6.08 35.20
C LEU A 157 -5.34 5.85 33.94
N ILE A 158 -4.04 5.57 34.06
CA ILE A 158 -3.19 5.35 32.87
C ILE A 158 -3.67 4.13 32.07
N ILE A 159 -4.03 3.05 32.78
CA ILE A 159 -4.53 1.82 32.17
C ILE A 159 -5.90 2.07 31.51
N ILE A 160 -6.81 2.75 32.22
CA ILE A 160 -8.16 3.09 31.71
C ILE A 160 -8.05 3.94 30.45
N SER A 161 -7.13 4.88 30.40
CA SER A 161 -6.94 5.78 29.26
C SER A 161 -6.30 5.13 28.04
N ILE A 162 -5.34 4.22 28.25
CA ILE A 162 -4.80 3.41 27.16
C ILE A 162 -5.91 2.51 26.61
N ILE A 163 -6.69 1.88 27.50
CA ILE A 163 -7.83 1.05 27.12
C ILE A 163 -8.88 1.86 26.36
N SER A 164 -9.23 3.06 26.81
CA SER A 164 -10.22 3.91 26.15
C SER A 164 -9.76 4.39 24.77
N GLY A 165 -8.49 4.79 24.63
CA GLY A 165 -7.90 5.15 23.34
C GLY A 165 -7.89 3.97 22.35
N LEU A 166 -7.55 2.77 22.81
CA LEU A 166 -7.62 1.55 22.01
C LEU A 166 -9.06 1.20 21.60
N TRP A 167 -10.02 1.33 22.52
CA TRP A 167 -11.44 1.10 22.23
C TRP A 167 -11.97 2.06 21.17
N VAL A 168 -11.61 3.34 21.26
CA VAL A 168 -11.98 4.35 20.29
C VAL A 168 -11.41 4.03 18.91
N LEU A 169 -10.13 3.65 18.83
CA LEU A 169 -9.52 3.21 17.58
C LEU A 169 -10.27 2.01 16.97
N ILE A 170 -10.57 1.00 17.80
CA ILE A 170 -11.33 -0.18 17.39
C ILE A 170 -12.72 0.22 16.88
N LEU A 171 -13.44 1.07 17.61
CA LEU A 171 -14.78 1.56 17.23
C LEU A 171 -14.73 2.36 15.92
N THR A 172 -13.75 3.23 15.72
CA THR A 172 -13.56 3.97 14.47
C THR A 172 -13.34 3.01 13.29
N LEU A 173 -12.53 1.96 13.46
CA LEU A 173 -12.33 0.93 12.44
C LEU A 173 -13.62 0.14 12.17
N ILE A 174 -14.38 -0.21 13.22
CA ILE A 174 -15.68 -0.90 13.08
C ILE A 174 -16.67 -0.04 12.29
N VAL A 175 -16.83 1.24 12.64
CA VAL A 175 -17.72 2.17 11.93
C VAL A 175 -17.31 2.31 10.47
N LYS A 176 -16.01 2.45 10.20
CA LYS A 176 -15.47 2.51 8.84
C LYS A 176 -15.77 1.23 8.05
N TYR A 177 -15.57 0.06 8.65
CA TYR A 177 -15.85 -1.22 7.99
C TYR A 177 -17.33 -1.53 7.88
N LEU A 178 -18.17 -1.05 8.80
CA LEU A 178 -19.63 -1.09 8.66
C LEU A 178 -20.07 -0.33 7.43
N PHE A 179 -19.58 0.90 7.23
CA PHE A 179 -19.87 1.66 6.01
C PHE A 179 -19.42 0.91 4.75
N GLN A 180 -18.20 0.35 4.77
CA GLN A 180 -17.70 -0.44 3.65
C GLN A 180 -18.48 -1.74 3.39
N CYS A 181 -19.04 -2.34 4.44
CA CYS A 181 -19.81 -3.58 4.37
C CYS A 181 -21.32 -3.34 4.30
N ASN A 182 -21.77 -2.15 3.89
CA ASN A 182 -23.18 -1.77 3.79
C ASN A 182 -23.99 -2.07 5.08
N GLY A 183 -23.40 -1.79 6.24
CA GLY A 183 -24.00 -2.00 7.56
C GLY A 183 -23.87 -3.43 8.12
N ASN A 184 -23.26 -4.38 7.42
CA ASN A 184 -23.12 -5.75 7.92
C ASN A 184 -22.04 -5.85 9.02
N PHE A 185 -22.48 -5.90 10.28
CA PHE A 185 -21.61 -5.95 11.46
C PHE A 185 -20.68 -7.18 11.48
N VAL A 186 -21.19 -8.37 11.14
CA VAL A 186 -20.38 -9.60 11.13
C VAL A 186 -19.22 -9.47 10.12
N SER A 187 -19.48 -8.91 8.95
CA SER A 187 -18.45 -8.67 7.93
C SER A 187 -17.46 -7.58 8.36
N ALA A 188 -17.93 -6.53 9.05
CA ALA A 188 -17.07 -5.48 9.60
C ALA A 188 -16.12 -6.00 10.67
N ILE A 189 -16.61 -6.84 11.60
CA ILE A 189 -15.79 -7.51 12.61
C ILE A 189 -14.80 -8.49 11.96
N ALA A 190 -15.23 -9.23 10.93
CA ALA A 190 -14.32 -10.09 10.18
C ALA A 190 -13.18 -9.29 9.50
N MET A 191 -13.50 -8.14 8.89
CA MET A 191 -12.49 -7.24 8.32
C MET A 191 -11.56 -6.68 9.39
N LEU A 192 -12.06 -6.28 10.56
CA LEU A 192 -11.23 -5.82 11.68
C LEU A 192 -10.25 -6.90 12.14
N HIS A 193 -10.75 -8.12 12.35
CA HIS A 193 -9.91 -9.26 12.68
C HIS A 193 -8.82 -9.49 11.62
N ASP A 194 -9.20 -9.42 10.34
CA ASP A 194 -8.26 -9.59 9.23
C ASP A 194 -7.28 -8.44 9.06
N THR A 195 -7.60 -7.22 9.48
CA THR A 195 -6.64 -6.12 9.56
C THR A 195 -5.51 -6.43 10.53
N LEU A 196 -5.82 -7.11 11.64
CA LEU A 196 -4.85 -7.50 12.67
C LEU A 196 -4.12 -8.81 12.36
N CYS A 197 -4.71 -9.67 11.52
CA CYS A 197 -4.07 -10.93 11.12
C CYS A 197 -2.83 -10.67 10.28
N TYR A 198 -1.76 -11.43 10.50
CA TYR A 198 -0.58 -11.29 9.65
C TYR A 198 -0.85 -11.75 8.21
N ASP A 199 -1.36 -12.98 8.07
CA ASP A 199 -1.68 -13.60 6.80
C ASP A 199 -3.20 -13.69 6.60
N ILE A 200 -3.67 -13.37 5.40
CA ILE A 200 -5.09 -13.50 5.03
C ILE A 200 -5.23 -14.43 3.83
N LYS A 201 -6.40 -15.07 3.75
CA LYS A 201 -6.69 -15.97 2.63
C LYS A 201 -6.87 -15.18 1.33
N VAL A 202 -6.44 -15.74 0.22
CA VAL A 202 -6.60 -15.16 -1.13
C VAL A 202 -8.07 -14.85 -1.43
N SER A 203 -9.00 -15.72 -1.01
CA SER A 203 -10.44 -15.47 -1.16
C SER A 203 -10.91 -14.20 -0.43
N LYS A 204 -10.29 -13.84 0.70
CA LYS A 204 -10.58 -12.60 1.42
C LYS A 204 -10.03 -11.38 0.69
N ILE A 205 -8.84 -11.48 0.09
CA ILE A 205 -8.28 -10.43 -0.78
C ILE A 205 -9.27 -10.13 -1.92
N LEU A 206 -9.75 -11.18 -2.60
CA LEU A 206 -10.72 -11.06 -3.69
C LEU A 206 -12.08 -10.52 -3.23
N LYS A 207 -12.54 -10.89 -2.03
CA LYS A 207 -13.81 -10.41 -1.45
C LYS A 207 -13.72 -8.94 -1.04
N TYR A 208 -12.67 -8.55 -0.32
CA TYR A 208 -12.53 -7.20 0.22
C TYR A 208 -12.08 -6.18 -0.82
N LYS A 209 -11.47 -6.64 -1.93
CA LYS A 209 -10.88 -5.76 -2.94
C LYS A 209 -9.87 -4.79 -2.32
N LYS A 210 -9.16 -5.27 -1.30
CA LYS A 210 -8.18 -4.54 -0.52
C LYS A 210 -6.98 -5.43 -0.20
N ALA A 211 -5.77 -4.90 -0.36
CA ALA A 211 -4.53 -5.62 -0.14
C ALA A 211 -3.37 -4.68 0.26
N VAL A 212 -2.40 -5.21 0.99
CA VAL A 212 -1.05 -4.62 1.11
C VAL A 212 -0.04 -5.41 0.29
N CYS A 213 1.23 -4.99 0.23
CA CYS A 213 2.27 -5.60 -0.61
C CYS A 213 2.35 -7.14 -0.51
N ARG A 214 2.38 -7.69 0.71
CA ARG A 214 2.38 -9.15 0.94
C ARG A 214 1.14 -9.86 0.40
N ASP A 215 -0.03 -9.22 0.48
CA ASP A 215 -1.29 -9.77 0.01
C ASP A 215 -1.32 -9.76 -1.54
N TYR A 216 -0.86 -8.67 -2.17
CA TYR A 216 -0.68 -8.61 -3.62
C TYR A 216 0.27 -9.71 -4.09
N ALA A 217 1.44 -9.85 -3.47
CA ALA A 217 2.39 -10.89 -3.84
C ALA A 217 1.80 -12.30 -3.68
N LYS A 218 1.07 -12.57 -2.57
CA LYS A 218 0.38 -13.84 -2.36
C LYS A 218 -0.64 -14.15 -3.46
N LEU A 219 -1.48 -13.16 -3.80
CA LEU A 219 -2.46 -13.29 -4.88
C LEU A 219 -1.78 -13.51 -6.23
N THR A 220 -0.73 -12.75 -6.54
CA THR A 220 0.02 -12.89 -7.79
C THR A 220 0.65 -14.27 -7.90
N ILE A 221 1.28 -14.80 -6.85
CA ILE A 221 1.79 -16.19 -6.85
C ILE A 221 0.66 -17.20 -7.07
N ALA A 222 -0.52 -16.98 -6.49
CA ALA A 222 -1.65 -17.88 -6.70
C ALA A 222 -2.14 -17.91 -8.15
N LEU A 223 -2.21 -16.74 -8.80
CA LEU A 223 -2.57 -16.60 -10.22
C LEU A 223 -1.49 -17.22 -11.12
N LEU A 224 -0.23 -16.87 -10.92
CA LEU A 224 0.90 -17.38 -11.71
C LEU A 224 1.05 -18.90 -11.57
N SER A 225 0.77 -19.47 -10.39
CA SER A 225 0.82 -20.93 -10.18
C SER A 225 -0.24 -21.69 -10.99
N ASN A 226 -1.38 -21.04 -11.30
CA ASN A 226 -2.40 -21.61 -12.18
C ASN A 226 -2.05 -21.40 -13.66
N LEU A 227 -1.63 -20.19 -14.02
CA LEU A 227 -1.39 -19.79 -15.41
C LEU A 227 -0.09 -20.38 -15.98
N PHE A 228 0.93 -20.51 -15.14
CA PHE A 228 2.29 -20.88 -15.53
C PHE A 228 2.86 -21.97 -14.62
N PRO A 229 2.24 -23.17 -14.54
CA PRO A 229 2.59 -24.20 -13.56
C PRO A 229 4.01 -24.76 -13.70
N ASN A 230 4.65 -24.56 -14.86
CA ASN A 230 5.99 -25.05 -15.17
C ASN A 230 7.09 -23.97 -15.04
N TYR A 231 6.71 -22.74 -14.69
CA TYR A 231 7.65 -21.62 -14.55
C TYR A 231 8.16 -21.53 -13.11
N ASN A 232 9.41 -21.09 -12.94
CA ASN A 232 9.92 -20.79 -11.61
C ASN A 232 9.29 -19.49 -11.12
N LEU A 233 8.70 -19.54 -9.92
CA LEU A 233 8.11 -18.38 -9.25
C LEU A 233 8.97 -17.98 -8.06
N TYR A 234 8.99 -16.69 -7.76
CA TYR A 234 9.81 -16.13 -6.69
C TYR A 234 9.03 -15.10 -5.88
N LEU A 235 9.38 -14.95 -4.61
CA LEU A 235 9.04 -13.80 -3.79
C LEU A 235 10.30 -12.97 -3.56
N VAL A 236 10.23 -11.68 -3.91
CA VAL A 236 11.30 -10.71 -3.67
C VAL A 236 10.88 -9.82 -2.52
N THR A 237 11.71 -9.72 -1.48
CA THR A 237 11.35 -9.07 -0.22
C THR A 237 12.42 -8.11 0.27
N HIS A 238 11.99 -7.05 0.96
CA HIS A 238 12.80 -6.25 1.86
C HIS A 238 11.92 -5.85 3.07
N PRO A 239 12.44 -5.22 4.14
CA PRO A 239 11.70 -5.01 5.39
C PRO A 239 10.33 -4.32 5.26
N MET A 240 10.11 -3.56 4.17
CA MET A 240 8.92 -2.72 3.98
C MET A 240 8.09 -3.11 2.76
N HIS A 241 8.52 -4.11 1.98
CA HIS A 241 7.87 -4.44 0.71
C HIS A 241 8.12 -5.89 0.29
N VAL A 242 7.13 -6.46 -0.38
CA VAL A 242 7.15 -7.81 -0.92
C VAL A 242 6.47 -7.77 -2.29
N ALA A 243 7.09 -8.40 -3.28
CA ALA A 243 6.55 -8.56 -4.62
C ALA A 243 6.72 -10.01 -5.09
N ALA A 244 5.84 -10.43 -5.99
CA ALA A 244 5.98 -11.71 -6.70
C ALA A 244 6.82 -11.54 -7.95
N ALA A 245 7.43 -12.61 -8.43
CA ALA A 245 8.18 -12.62 -9.68
C ALA A 245 8.09 -13.98 -10.38
N ILE A 246 8.34 -13.97 -11.69
CA ILE A 246 8.35 -15.14 -12.57
C ILE A 246 9.63 -15.13 -13.41
N GLU A 247 10.25 -16.28 -13.60
CA GLU A 247 11.41 -16.43 -14.48
C GLU A 247 11.01 -16.90 -15.87
N ILE A 248 11.32 -16.12 -16.89
CA ILE A 248 11.02 -16.41 -18.29
C ILE A 248 12.32 -16.23 -19.08
N ASN A 249 12.73 -17.25 -19.83
CA ASN A 249 13.95 -17.23 -20.65
C ASN A 249 15.21 -16.79 -19.87
N GLY A 250 15.35 -17.23 -18.61
CA GLY A 250 16.48 -16.91 -17.73
C GLY A 250 16.45 -15.52 -17.10
N LYS A 251 15.44 -14.68 -17.41
CA LYS A 251 15.23 -13.37 -16.79
C LYS A 251 14.13 -13.45 -15.73
N ILE A 252 14.31 -12.76 -14.61
CA ILE A 252 13.30 -12.68 -13.54
C ILE A 252 12.53 -11.38 -13.65
N TYR A 253 11.24 -11.47 -13.94
CA TYR A 253 10.32 -10.34 -14.04
C TYR A 253 9.51 -10.19 -12.76
N VAL A 254 9.61 -9.02 -12.13
CA VAL A 254 8.89 -8.69 -10.90
C VAL A 254 7.51 -8.13 -11.24
N ILE A 255 6.49 -8.79 -10.69
CA ILE A 255 5.08 -8.45 -10.80
C ILE A 255 4.65 -7.87 -9.45
N ASP A 256 4.85 -6.56 -9.32
CA ASP A 256 4.52 -5.76 -8.14
C ASP A 256 3.04 -5.33 -8.17
N GLN A 257 2.65 -4.26 -7.47
CA GLN A 257 1.25 -3.83 -7.38
C GLN A 257 0.75 -3.03 -8.59
N ARG A 258 1.66 -2.50 -9.41
CA ARG A 258 1.36 -1.57 -10.51
C ARG A 258 2.31 -1.77 -11.67
N LEU A 259 1.83 -1.41 -12.87
CA LEU A 259 2.67 -1.28 -14.05
C LEU A 259 3.75 -0.19 -13.86
N PRO A 260 4.87 -0.27 -14.60
CA PRO A 260 5.26 -1.35 -15.50
C PRO A 260 5.94 -2.54 -14.78
N ILE A 261 5.88 -3.72 -15.39
CA ILE A 261 6.70 -4.90 -15.08
C ILE A 261 8.17 -4.53 -15.30
N ARG A 262 9.03 -5.01 -14.40
CA ARG A 262 10.46 -4.75 -14.42
C ARG A 262 11.24 -6.03 -14.26
N GLU A 263 12.43 -6.07 -14.84
CA GLU A 263 13.42 -7.06 -14.45
C GLU A 263 13.84 -6.83 -12.99
N ILE A 264 14.23 -7.89 -12.29
CA ILE A 264 14.57 -7.86 -10.88
C ILE A 264 15.66 -6.83 -10.53
N ASN A 265 16.66 -6.65 -11.40
CA ASN A 265 17.74 -5.69 -11.16
C ASN A 265 17.25 -4.25 -11.17
N THR A 266 16.49 -3.89 -12.19
CA THR A 266 15.82 -2.59 -12.27
C THR A 266 14.91 -2.38 -11.08
N TRP A 267 14.10 -3.39 -10.73
CA TRP A 267 13.16 -3.28 -9.61
C TRP A 267 13.89 -3.02 -8.29
N ILE A 268 14.93 -3.80 -7.97
CA ILE A 268 15.73 -3.63 -6.75
C ILE A 268 16.39 -2.25 -6.73
N LYS A 269 16.96 -1.80 -7.86
CA LYS A 269 17.62 -0.50 -7.96
C LYS A 269 16.65 0.65 -7.67
N ILE A 270 15.48 0.66 -8.30
CA ILE A 270 14.47 1.71 -8.08
C ILE A 270 13.98 1.71 -6.63
N GLN A 271 13.74 0.53 -6.04
CA GLN A 271 13.33 0.46 -4.64
C GLN A 271 14.45 0.93 -3.69
N SER A 272 15.71 0.65 -4.01
CA SER A 272 16.86 1.09 -3.22
C SER A 272 17.00 2.61 -3.24
N THR A 273 16.82 3.24 -4.41
CA THR A 273 16.83 4.72 -4.57
C THR A 273 15.69 5.37 -3.79
N ASN A 274 14.48 4.83 -3.87
CA ASN A 274 13.30 5.40 -3.21
C ASN A 274 13.37 5.31 -1.67
N HIS A 275 13.98 4.24 -1.14
CA HIS A 275 13.98 3.98 0.31
C HIS A 275 15.31 4.26 1.00
N ARG A 276 16.36 4.68 0.28
CA ARG A 276 17.74 4.84 0.80
C ARG A 276 18.28 3.57 1.49
N ILE A 277 17.72 2.39 1.16
CA ILE A 277 18.16 1.10 1.69
C ILE A 277 19.17 0.52 0.69
N LEU A 278 20.45 0.86 0.87
CA LEU A 278 21.53 0.30 0.06
C LEU A 278 21.66 -1.21 0.30
N GLY A 279 21.12 -2.03 -0.60
CA GLY A 279 21.54 -3.39 -0.94
C GLY A 279 21.52 -4.49 0.15
N ARG A 280 21.34 -4.16 1.44
CA ARG A 280 21.57 -5.11 2.55
C ARG A 280 20.31 -5.73 3.14
N GLY A 281 19.13 -5.41 2.59
CA GLY A 281 17.84 -5.88 3.10
C GLY A 281 17.09 -6.84 2.18
N TYR A 282 17.53 -7.01 0.93
CA TYR A 282 16.76 -7.76 -0.06
C TYR A 282 16.99 -9.26 0.07
N LYS A 283 15.91 -10.04 0.00
CA LYS A 283 15.93 -11.50 0.00
C LYS A 283 15.00 -12.01 -1.10
N ILE A 284 15.50 -12.96 -1.89
CA ILE A 284 14.73 -13.67 -2.91
C ILE A 284 14.45 -15.07 -2.38
N TYR A 285 13.22 -15.52 -2.55
CA TYR A 285 12.80 -16.86 -2.19
C TYR A 285 12.14 -17.53 -3.40
N LYS A 286 12.73 -18.62 -3.88
CA LYS A 286 12.15 -19.46 -4.92
C LYS A 286 11.01 -20.27 -4.34
N ILE A 287 9.87 -20.26 -5.00
CA ILE A 287 8.68 -21.02 -4.61
C ILE A 287 8.84 -22.46 -5.13
N ILE A 288 8.79 -23.42 -4.20
CA ILE A 288 8.95 -24.85 -4.48
C ILE A 288 7.62 -25.55 -4.28
N ARG A 289 7.18 -26.27 -5.30
CA ARG A 289 5.99 -27.12 -5.22
C ARG A 289 6.31 -28.41 -4.48
N LYS A 290 5.58 -28.70 -3.40
CA LYS A 290 5.64 -29.96 -2.64
C LYS A 290 4.32 -30.72 -2.78
N LYS A 291 4.31 -32.02 -2.43
CA LYS A 291 3.09 -32.86 -2.46
C LYS A 291 1.92 -32.25 -1.67
N ASN A 292 2.22 -31.61 -0.53
CA ASN A 292 1.22 -31.09 0.41
C ASN A 292 1.14 -29.56 0.44
N GLY A 293 1.83 -28.85 -0.44
CA GLY A 293 1.90 -27.39 -0.33
C GLY A 293 2.84 -26.72 -1.31
N PHE A 294 3.00 -25.43 -1.08
CA PHE A 294 4.16 -24.69 -1.56
C PHE A 294 5.07 -24.40 -0.37
N ASP A 295 6.36 -24.43 -0.62
CA ASP A 295 7.38 -23.96 0.31
C ASP A 295 8.22 -22.91 -0.41
N SER A 296 9.15 -22.29 0.32
CA SER A 296 10.07 -21.34 -0.26
C SER A 296 11.51 -21.65 0.16
N GLN A 297 12.42 -21.59 -0.80
CA GLN A 297 13.85 -21.72 -0.57
C GLN A 297 14.51 -20.37 -0.83
N LYS A 298 15.27 -19.89 0.15
CA LYS A 298 16.05 -18.66 -0.02
C LYS A 298 17.12 -18.88 -1.09
N GLU A 299 17.15 -17.98 -2.06
CA GLU A 299 18.14 -17.93 -3.14
C GLU A 299 19.24 -16.91 -2.83
N ASN A 300 20.43 -17.10 -3.41
CA ASN A 300 21.47 -16.08 -3.34
C ASN A 300 21.14 -14.92 -4.28
N ILE A 301 20.85 -13.76 -3.69
CA ILE A 301 20.49 -12.55 -4.43
C ILE A 301 21.61 -12.02 -5.32
N GLU A 302 22.87 -12.25 -4.95
CA GLU A 302 24.03 -11.80 -5.72
C GLU A 302 24.13 -12.47 -7.09
N LYS A 303 23.46 -13.62 -7.28
CA LYS A 303 23.34 -14.27 -8.60
C LYS A 303 22.60 -13.39 -9.61
N TYR A 304 21.74 -12.50 -9.12
CA TYR A 304 20.83 -11.74 -9.97
C TYR A 304 21.27 -10.29 -10.11
N ILE A 305 21.84 -9.68 -9.07
CA ILE A 305 22.19 -8.25 -9.05
C ILE A 305 23.52 -7.95 -9.76
N ASP A 306 23.45 -7.10 -10.80
CA ASP A 306 24.63 -6.39 -11.31
C ASP A 306 24.96 -5.17 -10.43
N LYS A 307 26.10 -5.24 -9.74
CA LYS A 307 26.59 -4.19 -8.84
C LYS A 307 27.04 -2.92 -9.57
N ASN A 308 27.36 -2.99 -10.86
CA ASN A 308 27.87 -1.85 -11.64
C ASN A 308 26.76 -0.87 -12.05
N LEU A 309 25.49 -1.28 -12.00
CA LEU A 309 24.36 -0.45 -12.44
C LEU A 309 23.85 0.53 -11.37
N LEU A 310 24.40 0.58 -10.15
CA LEU A 310 23.80 1.27 -9.01
C LEU A 310 23.95 2.81 -8.97
N ASN A 311 24.69 3.43 -9.90
CA ASN A 311 25.08 4.84 -9.79
C ASN A 311 24.18 5.85 -10.53
N GLU A 312 23.18 5.40 -11.30
CA GLU A 312 22.32 6.32 -12.06
C GLU A 312 21.01 6.63 -11.31
N GLU A 313 20.65 7.91 -11.23
CA GLU A 313 19.46 8.42 -10.54
C GLU A 313 18.19 8.18 -11.37
N TYR A 314 17.12 7.71 -10.70
CA TYR A 314 15.82 7.51 -11.32
C TYR A 314 15.05 8.83 -11.33
N ILE A 315 14.89 9.43 -12.51
CA ILE A 315 14.15 10.68 -12.69
C ILE A 315 12.69 10.35 -13.02
N LYS A 316 11.76 10.73 -12.15
CA LYS A 316 10.33 10.62 -12.45
C LYS A 316 9.94 11.62 -13.55
N PRO A 317 9.17 11.22 -14.58
CA PRO A 317 8.67 12.12 -15.60
C PRO A 317 7.75 13.15 -14.96
N ASN A 318 7.85 14.38 -15.46
CA ASN A 318 6.90 15.42 -15.12
C ASN A 318 5.63 15.24 -15.95
N TRP A 319 4.78 14.31 -15.50
CA TRP A 319 3.53 13.99 -16.19
C TRP A 319 2.62 15.21 -16.34
N ASP A 320 2.56 16.11 -15.37
CA ASP A 320 1.71 17.31 -15.45
C ASP A 320 2.08 18.19 -16.66
N ASN A 321 3.38 18.37 -16.91
CA ASN A 321 3.84 19.12 -18.08
C ASN A 321 3.57 18.37 -19.39
N ILE A 322 3.87 17.07 -19.43
CA ILE A 322 3.63 16.22 -20.62
C ILE A 322 2.13 16.23 -20.99
N ILE A 323 1.25 16.10 -19.99
CA ILE A 323 -0.21 16.10 -20.18
C ILE A 323 -0.70 17.45 -20.72
N LYS A 324 -0.17 18.57 -20.20
CA LYS A 324 -0.49 19.91 -20.74
C LYS A 324 -0.08 20.04 -22.21
N GLU A 325 1.12 19.58 -22.57
CA GLU A 325 1.59 19.61 -23.97
C GLU A 325 0.72 18.75 -24.89
N ILE A 326 0.38 17.53 -24.46
CA ILE A 326 -0.53 16.65 -25.21
C ILE A 326 -1.89 17.32 -25.42
N TYR A 327 -2.44 17.99 -24.40
CA TYR A 327 -3.72 18.69 -24.50
C TYR A 327 -3.70 19.79 -25.57
N GLU A 328 -2.66 20.63 -25.57
CA GLU A 328 -2.50 21.68 -26.58
C GLU A 328 -2.35 21.11 -27.99
N VAL A 329 -1.63 19.99 -28.11
CA VAL A 329 -1.44 19.32 -29.40
C VAL A 329 -2.75 18.74 -29.93
N MET A 330 -3.53 18.09 -29.05
CA MET A 330 -4.87 17.60 -29.38
C MET A 330 -5.82 18.72 -29.79
N LYS A 331 -5.76 19.89 -29.12
CA LYS A 331 -6.55 21.08 -29.46
C LYS A 331 -6.15 21.65 -30.83
N SER A 332 -4.86 21.63 -31.15
CA SER A 332 -4.33 22.06 -32.45
C SER A 332 -4.55 21.05 -33.59
N LYS A 333 -5.21 19.92 -33.33
CA LYS A 333 -5.49 18.83 -34.29
C LYS A 333 -4.25 18.32 -35.04
N LYS A 334 -3.07 18.36 -34.43
CA LYS A 334 -1.87 17.74 -35.03
C LYS A 334 -2.01 16.22 -34.98
N PRO A 335 -1.63 15.49 -36.04
CA PRO A 335 -1.79 14.05 -36.10
C PRO A 335 -0.85 13.29 -35.17
N ASN A 336 0.31 13.86 -34.86
CA ASN A 336 1.36 13.19 -34.09
C ASN A 336 1.93 14.12 -33.02
N PHE A 337 2.36 13.54 -31.90
CA PHE A 337 3.13 14.19 -30.85
C PHE A 337 4.23 13.27 -30.34
N GLU A 338 5.36 13.84 -29.98
CA GLU A 338 6.48 13.11 -29.41
C GLU A 338 6.95 13.79 -28.14
N PHE A 339 7.22 13.01 -27.11
CA PHE A 339 7.87 13.50 -25.90
C PHE A 339 8.91 12.49 -25.42
N GLU A 340 9.90 13.00 -24.68
CA GLU A 340 11.05 12.23 -24.24
C GLU A 340 10.98 11.90 -22.76
N LEU A 341 11.11 10.62 -22.44
CA LEU A 341 11.29 10.12 -21.09
C LEU A 341 12.80 10.02 -20.82
N LYS A 342 13.34 11.05 -20.16
CA LYS A 342 14.78 11.17 -19.90
C LYS A 342 15.32 10.03 -19.04
N ASN A 343 16.44 9.45 -19.44
CA ASN A 343 17.13 8.33 -18.82
C ASN A 343 16.28 7.05 -18.68
N TYR A 344 15.12 6.94 -19.33
CA TYR A 344 14.23 5.80 -19.13
C TYR A 344 14.77 4.48 -19.71
N ALA A 345 15.61 4.52 -20.74
CA ALA A 345 16.16 3.31 -21.36
C ALA A 345 17.17 2.59 -20.44
N ILE A 346 17.71 3.29 -19.45
CA ILE A 346 18.51 2.70 -18.36
C ILE A 346 17.69 1.71 -17.52
N TRP A 347 16.40 2.01 -17.35
CA TRP A 347 15.53 1.29 -16.43
C TRP A 347 14.64 0.29 -17.16
N TYR A 348 14.28 0.59 -18.40
CA TYR A 348 13.34 -0.20 -19.17
C TYR A 348 13.96 -0.60 -20.50
N ASP A 349 14.32 -1.87 -20.63
CA ASP A 349 14.74 -2.44 -21.91
C ASP A 349 13.52 -2.61 -22.82
N ILE A 350 13.32 -1.67 -23.74
CA ILE A 350 12.20 -1.73 -24.70
C ILE A 350 12.41 -2.75 -25.82
N ASN A 351 13.57 -3.42 -25.88
CA ASN A 351 13.75 -4.57 -26.77
C ASN A 351 13.16 -5.84 -26.14
N ASP A 352 12.93 -5.83 -24.83
CA ASP A 352 12.19 -6.87 -24.13
C ASP A 352 10.68 -6.66 -24.29
N ALA A 353 10.01 -7.62 -24.94
CA ALA A 353 8.59 -7.51 -25.25
C ALA A 353 7.69 -7.37 -23.99
N ILE A 354 8.05 -8.00 -22.87
CA ILE A 354 7.28 -7.91 -21.62
C ILE A 354 7.37 -6.49 -21.08
N ILE A 355 8.58 -5.93 -21.01
CA ILE A 355 8.83 -4.60 -20.46
C ILE A 355 8.25 -3.52 -21.38
N LYS A 356 8.47 -3.63 -22.70
CA LYS A 356 7.94 -2.70 -23.70
C LYS A 356 6.42 -2.59 -23.61
N GLU A 357 5.72 -3.72 -23.68
CA GLU A 357 4.26 -3.75 -23.61
C GLU A 357 3.75 -3.18 -22.28
N SER A 358 4.42 -3.54 -21.17
CA SER A 358 4.06 -3.04 -19.86
C SER A 358 4.22 -1.53 -19.70
N LEU A 359 5.28 -0.97 -20.29
CA LEU A 359 5.52 0.47 -20.32
C LEU A 359 4.51 1.19 -21.22
N CYS A 360 4.18 0.62 -22.38
CA CYS A 360 3.11 1.15 -23.24
C CYS A 360 1.78 1.24 -22.51
N ARG A 361 1.38 0.16 -21.81
CA ARG A 361 0.14 0.13 -21.01
C ARG A 361 0.16 1.09 -19.84
N TYR A 362 1.29 1.21 -19.15
CA TYR A 362 1.45 2.20 -18.08
C TYR A 362 1.17 3.62 -18.59
N ILE A 363 1.78 4.01 -19.71
CA ILE A 363 1.58 5.32 -20.34
C ILE A 363 0.11 5.48 -20.76
N LYS A 364 -0.46 4.48 -21.42
CA LYS A 364 -1.87 4.46 -21.83
C LYS A 364 -2.82 4.65 -20.65
N ASN A 365 -2.53 4.04 -19.51
CA ASN A 365 -3.35 4.14 -18.30
C ASN A 365 -3.25 5.52 -17.64
N ILE A 366 -2.09 6.18 -17.70
CA ILE A 366 -1.96 7.59 -17.31
C ILE A 366 -2.82 8.47 -18.21
N LEU A 367 -2.68 8.33 -19.53
CA LEU A 367 -3.42 9.12 -20.50
C LEU A 367 -4.94 8.91 -20.36
N ARG A 368 -5.39 7.68 -20.09
CA ARG A 368 -6.81 7.39 -19.83
C ARG A 368 -7.34 8.09 -18.59
N LYS A 369 -6.57 8.13 -17.50
CA LYS A 369 -6.97 8.78 -16.23
C LYS A 369 -7.13 10.29 -16.41
N GLU A 370 -6.23 10.92 -17.18
CA GLU A 370 -6.23 12.37 -17.38
C GLU A 370 -7.21 12.82 -18.47
N PHE A 371 -7.32 12.10 -19.58
CA PHE A 371 -8.12 12.52 -20.73
C PHE A 371 -9.51 11.88 -20.82
N CYS A 372 -9.83 10.89 -19.98
CA CYS A 372 -11.13 10.20 -19.94
C CYS A 372 -11.63 9.82 -21.35
N GLY A 373 -12.81 10.29 -21.76
CA GLY A 373 -13.41 10.00 -23.08
C GLY A 373 -12.57 10.49 -24.27
N ASN A 374 -11.72 11.50 -24.10
CA ASN A 374 -10.81 11.98 -25.15
C ASN A 374 -9.65 11.01 -25.42
N CYS A 375 -9.38 10.04 -24.54
CA CYS A 375 -8.35 9.03 -24.78
C CYS A 375 -8.67 8.16 -26.02
N SER A 376 -9.94 8.08 -26.43
CA SER A 376 -10.36 7.41 -27.67
C SER A 376 -9.78 8.03 -28.95
N LYS A 377 -9.33 9.29 -28.87
CA LYS A 377 -8.61 10.01 -29.93
C LYS A 377 -7.17 9.59 -30.06
N ILE A 378 -6.58 8.91 -29.08
CA ILE A 378 -5.23 8.35 -29.19
C ILE A 378 -5.36 7.04 -29.95
N LYS A 379 -4.80 7.01 -31.16
CA LYS A 379 -4.81 5.85 -32.05
C LYS A 379 -3.78 4.82 -31.63
N ASP A 380 -2.55 5.28 -31.39
CA ASP A 380 -1.41 4.40 -31.14
C ASP A 380 -0.35 5.07 -30.26
N ILE A 381 0.44 4.23 -29.58
CA ILE A 381 1.56 4.62 -28.72
C ILE A 381 2.76 3.75 -29.11
N GLU A 382 3.77 4.34 -29.72
CA GLU A 382 5.02 3.66 -30.10
C GLU A 382 6.17 4.16 -29.22
N LEU A 383 7.01 3.23 -28.75
CA LEU A 383 8.20 3.53 -27.96
C LEU A 383 9.46 3.30 -28.80
N LYS A 384 10.34 4.31 -28.86
CA LYS A 384 11.66 4.21 -29.49
C LYS A 384 12.75 4.60 -28.51
N GLN A 385 13.88 3.90 -28.56
CA GLN A 385 15.02 4.20 -27.73
C GLN A 385 15.93 5.19 -28.47
N LYS A 386 16.35 6.25 -27.78
CA LYS A 386 17.30 7.24 -28.27
C LYS A 386 18.41 7.43 -27.24
N GLY A 387 19.49 6.67 -27.39
CA GLY A 387 20.56 6.65 -26.39
C GLY A 387 20.04 6.13 -25.04
N LYS A 388 20.10 6.99 -24.01
CA LYS A 388 19.62 6.71 -22.64
C LYS A 388 18.13 7.02 -22.45
N ASP A 389 17.50 7.67 -23.42
CA ASP A 389 16.13 8.17 -23.33
C ASP A 389 15.16 7.24 -24.07
N ILE A 390 13.88 7.27 -23.69
CA ILE A 390 12.78 6.65 -24.44
C ILE A 390 11.92 7.76 -25.02
N VAL A 391 11.80 7.80 -26.35
CA VAL A 391 10.88 8.69 -27.06
C VAL A 391 9.54 7.98 -27.21
N VAL A 392 8.48 8.65 -26.76
CA VAL A 392 7.10 8.19 -26.87
C VAL A 392 6.46 8.90 -28.05
N HIS A 393 6.07 8.15 -29.07
CA HIS A 393 5.36 8.64 -30.24
C HIS A 393 3.86 8.37 -30.05
N LEU A 394 3.07 9.44 -29.98
CA LEU A 394 1.61 9.37 -29.93
C LEU A 394 1.04 9.70 -31.30
N GLN A 395 0.18 8.81 -31.81
CA GLN A 395 -0.64 9.07 -32.99
C GLN A 395 -2.07 9.38 -32.56
N PHE A 396 -2.65 10.44 -33.09
CA PHE A 396 -4.04 10.82 -32.84
C PHE A 396 -4.93 10.49 -34.05
N LYS A 397 -6.19 10.12 -33.78
CA LYS A 397 -7.24 10.05 -34.77
C LYS A 397 -7.64 11.49 -35.14
N LEU A 398 -7.42 11.86 -36.39
CA LEU A 398 -7.99 13.09 -36.93
C LEU A 398 -9.50 12.89 -37.04
N GLY A 399 -10.26 13.76 -36.37
CA GLY A 399 -11.71 13.79 -36.38
C GLY A 399 -12.27 14.93 -37.20
#